data_AF-D8R2K3-F1
#
_entry.id   AF-D8R2K3-F1
#
_cell.length_a   1.000
_cell.length_b   1.000
_cell.length_c   1.000
_cell.angle_alpha   90.00
_cell.angle_beta   90.00
_cell.angle_gamma   90.00
#
_symmetry.space_group_name_H-M   'P 1'
#
loop_
_entity.id
_entity.type
_entity.pdbx_description
1 polymer ?
#
loop_
_entity_poly.entity_id
_entity_poly.type
_entity_poly.pdbx_seq_one_letter_code
_entity_poly.pdbx_strand_id
1 'polypeptide(L)'
;MGLSLAVGIPAALILAVGAALLGVVSNRIFLLPLLHTSLIGFTVALFSHPRIDNPRILAKSSRGSFPIWSSFLFYPYLAGTRLYVRFRRRAGLEATYTEVCDGLFVGAWPFQREHIPPGNPAILDCTNELPRTVGLELPYLCVPAWDTRALSPESIELAVRWALVQRSQSHPVFIHCAKGKLSIQVDLIALFLLSIQVDLITLSSLHPSRFDSTLSSLNPSRFDSTLSSLHPST
;
A
#
# COMPACT_ATOMS: atom_id res chain seq x y z
N MET A 1 -0.57 1.94 -19.35
CA MET A 1 0.41 3.03 -19.13
C MET A 1 1.00 2.89 -17.73
N GLY A 2 2.32 2.95 -17.59
CA GLY A 2 2.97 2.88 -16.27
C GLY A 2 2.79 4.17 -15.47
N LEU A 3 2.88 4.08 -14.13
CA LEU A 3 2.75 5.22 -13.22
C LEU A 3 3.70 6.37 -13.59
N SER A 4 4.89 6.07 -14.08
CA SER A 4 5.89 7.06 -14.51
C SER A 4 5.36 8.02 -15.59
N LEU A 5 4.62 7.51 -16.58
CA LEU A 5 4.00 8.35 -17.62
C LEU A 5 2.76 9.08 -17.09
N ALA A 6 1.96 8.39 -16.26
CA ALA A 6 0.74 8.96 -15.68
C ALA A 6 1.03 10.18 -14.79
N VAL A 7 2.19 10.22 -14.14
CA VAL A 7 2.64 11.35 -13.30
C VAL A 7 3.53 12.33 -14.10
N GLY A 8 4.39 11.81 -14.99
CA GLY A 8 5.34 12.62 -15.76
C GLY A 8 4.68 13.56 -16.77
N ILE A 9 3.60 13.13 -17.45
CA ILE A 9 2.88 13.98 -18.41
C ILE A 9 2.25 15.20 -17.71
N PRO A 10 1.43 15.04 -16.65
CA PRO A 10 0.94 16.19 -15.88
C PRO A 10 2.05 17.09 -15.34
N ALA A 11 3.17 16.51 -14.86
CA ALA A 11 4.30 17.29 -14.37
C ALA A 11 4.92 18.18 -15.45
N ALA A 12 5.07 17.68 -16.68
CA ALA A 12 5.55 18.44 -17.82
C ALA A 12 4.57 19.54 -18.25
N LEU A 13 3.25 19.26 -18.24
CA LEU A 13 2.23 20.26 -18.55
C LEU A 13 2.23 21.40 -17.51
N ILE A 14 2.33 21.07 -16.23
CA ILE A 14 2.42 22.07 -15.14
C ILE A 14 3.67 22.93 -15.31
N LEU A 15 4.81 22.34 -15.70
CA LEU A 15 6.03 23.09 -15.98
C LEU A 15 5.85 24.05 -17.15
N ALA A 16 5.26 23.58 -18.26
CA ALA A 16 5.02 24.38 -19.45
C ALA A 16 4.09 25.56 -19.16
N VAL A 17 3.03 25.34 -18.37
CA VAL A 17 2.14 26.41 -17.89
C VAL A 17 2.91 27.40 -17.01
N GLY A 18 3.71 26.92 -16.06
CA GLY A 18 4.55 27.78 -15.22
C GLY A 18 5.53 28.63 -16.03
N ALA A 19 6.14 28.06 -17.07
CA ALA A 19 7.04 28.77 -17.98
C ALA A 19 6.32 29.83 -18.81
N ALA A 20 5.14 29.51 -19.35
CA ALA A 20 4.32 30.47 -20.10
C ALA A 20 3.89 31.67 -19.23
N LEU A 21 3.66 31.45 -17.93
CA LEU A 21 3.26 32.50 -17.00
C LEU A 21 4.42 33.42 -16.56
N LEU A 22 5.69 33.09 -16.85
CA LEU A 22 6.84 33.93 -16.48
C LEU A 22 6.79 35.33 -17.11
N GLY A 23 6.24 35.44 -18.32
CA GLY A 23 6.09 36.73 -19.02
C GLY A 23 4.85 37.53 -18.61
N VAL A 24 3.93 36.92 -17.85
CA VAL A 24 2.63 37.51 -17.47
C VAL A 24 2.60 37.89 -16.00
N VAL A 25 3.20 37.07 -15.14
CA VAL A 25 3.16 37.23 -13.69
C VAL A 25 4.33 38.08 -13.21
N SER A 26 4.04 39.27 -12.71
CA SER A 26 5.04 40.21 -12.20
C SER A 26 5.85 39.64 -11.01
N ASN A 27 5.18 38.96 -10.07
CA ASN A 27 5.84 38.38 -8.89
C ASN A 27 6.02 36.86 -9.03
N ARG A 28 7.26 36.42 -9.19
CA ARG A 28 7.63 35.01 -9.42
C ARG A 28 7.32 34.07 -8.26
N ILE A 29 7.09 34.58 -7.06
CA ILE A 29 6.74 33.77 -5.89
C ILE A 29 5.48 32.94 -6.16
N PHE A 30 4.52 33.47 -6.93
CA PHE A 30 3.30 32.75 -7.28
C PHE A 30 3.52 31.55 -8.21
N LEU A 31 4.69 31.43 -8.84
CA LEU A 31 5.05 30.30 -9.70
C LEU A 31 5.76 29.17 -8.94
N LEU A 32 6.23 29.43 -7.72
CA LEU A 32 6.94 28.43 -6.90
C LEU A 32 6.12 27.16 -6.65
N PRO A 33 4.80 27.22 -6.37
CA PRO A 33 3.99 26.01 -6.20
C PRO A 33 3.90 25.15 -7.47
N LEU A 34 3.86 25.78 -8.66
CA LEU A 34 3.83 25.08 -9.94
C LEU A 34 5.16 24.38 -10.21
N LEU A 35 6.27 25.09 -9.99
CA LEU A 35 7.61 24.53 -10.11
C LEU A 35 7.82 23.37 -9.13
N HIS A 36 7.45 23.57 -7.87
CA HIS A 36 7.52 22.53 -6.83
C HIS A 36 6.71 21.29 -7.23
N THR A 37 5.46 21.47 -7.64
CA THR A 37 4.58 20.37 -8.07
C THR A 37 5.18 19.60 -9.25
N SER A 38 5.73 20.32 -10.24
CA SER A 38 6.37 19.71 -11.39
C SER A 38 7.62 18.90 -11.01
N LEU A 39 8.51 19.48 -10.18
CA LEU A 39 9.74 18.83 -9.73
C LEU A 39 9.45 17.54 -8.96
N ILE A 40 8.47 17.59 -8.06
CA ILE A 40 8.02 16.41 -7.31
C ILE A 40 7.41 15.38 -8.26
N GLY A 41 6.61 15.80 -9.24
CA GLY A 41 6.05 14.92 -10.26
C GLY A 41 7.12 14.18 -11.07
N PHE A 42 8.16 14.88 -11.52
CA PHE A 42 9.30 14.26 -12.20
C PHE A 42 10.09 13.30 -11.30
N THR A 43 10.29 13.67 -10.04
CA THR A 43 10.95 12.81 -9.05
C THR A 43 10.18 11.49 -8.90
N VAL A 44 8.87 11.56 -8.65
CA VAL A 44 8.02 10.37 -8.55
C VAL A 44 7.99 9.57 -9.86
N ALA A 45 7.95 10.24 -11.02
CA ALA A 45 8.01 9.57 -12.31
C ALA A 45 9.32 8.79 -12.52
N LEU A 46 10.44 9.36 -12.10
CA LEU A 46 11.76 8.72 -12.14
C LEU A 46 11.80 7.48 -11.25
N PHE A 47 11.40 7.61 -9.98
CA PHE A 47 11.49 6.52 -9.01
C PHE A 47 10.44 5.41 -9.19
N SER A 48 9.35 5.69 -9.91
CA SER A 48 8.37 4.68 -10.35
C SER A 48 8.70 4.01 -11.69
N HIS A 49 9.78 4.45 -12.35
CA HIS A 49 10.24 3.88 -13.60
C HIS A 49 10.68 2.41 -13.42
N PRO A 50 10.42 1.50 -14.39
CA PRO A 50 10.68 0.06 -14.22
C PRO A 50 12.11 -0.33 -13.84
N ARG A 51 13.07 0.50 -14.21
CA ARG A 51 14.50 0.26 -13.97
C ARG A 51 14.94 0.64 -12.55
N ILE A 52 14.17 1.48 -11.86
CA ILE A 52 14.54 2.01 -10.53
C ILE A 52 13.64 1.40 -9.47
N ASP A 53 12.32 1.46 -9.70
CA ASP A 53 11.28 0.83 -8.89
C ASP A 53 11.50 0.92 -7.37
N ASN A 54 11.69 2.15 -6.87
CA ASN A 54 11.94 2.38 -5.45
C ASN A 54 10.75 3.08 -4.80
N PRO A 55 9.81 2.36 -4.18
CA PRO A 55 8.67 2.97 -3.50
C PRO A 55 9.08 3.72 -2.22
N ARG A 56 10.24 3.42 -1.63
CA ARG A 56 10.63 3.96 -0.32
C ARG A 56 10.96 5.45 -0.30
N ILE A 57 10.95 6.15 -1.45
CA ILE A 57 11.26 7.60 -1.48
C ILE A 57 10.31 8.43 -0.63
N LEU A 58 9.07 7.97 -0.47
CA LEU A 58 8.06 8.66 0.33
C LEU A 58 8.29 8.45 1.84
N ALA A 59 9.27 7.63 2.22
CA ALA A 59 9.60 7.30 3.60
C ALA A 59 8.38 6.85 4.42
N LYS A 60 7.43 6.16 3.76
CA LYS A 60 6.26 5.59 4.44
C LYS A 60 6.72 4.48 5.38
N SER A 61 6.37 4.62 6.65
CA SER A 61 6.66 3.61 7.67
C SER A 61 5.83 2.34 7.45
N SER A 62 6.29 1.21 7.99
CA SER A 62 5.51 -0.04 8.05
C SER A 62 4.20 0.10 8.82
N ARG A 63 4.04 1.15 9.64
CA ARG A 63 2.80 1.52 10.33
C ARG A 63 1.85 2.42 9.51
N GLY A 64 2.24 2.77 8.29
CA GLY A 64 1.42 3.55 7.36
C GLY A 64 1.41 5.05 7.61
N SER A 65 2.34 5.54 8.44
CA SER A 65 2.54 6.96 8.71
C SER A 65 3.68 7.52 7.86
N PHE A 66 3.59 8.80 7.51
CA PHE A 66 4.63 9.54 6.81
C PHE A 66 5.31 10.49 7.79
N PRO A 67 6.64 10.66 7.73
CA PRO A 67 7.31 11.70 8.49
C PRO A 67 6.86 13.08 8.00
N ILE A 68 6.94 14.08 8.87
CA ILE A 68 6.45 15.44 8.60
C ILE A 68 7.15 16.02 7.36
N TRP A 69 8.47 15.86 7.24
CA TRP A 69 9.23 16.36 6.10
C TRP A 69 8.75 15.76 4.77
N SER A 70 8.48 14.46 4.71
CA SER A 70 8.02 13.78 3.50
C SER A 70 6.61 14.22 3.14
N SER A 71 5.76 14.37 4.16
CA SER A 71 4.38 14.82 3.99
C SER A 71 4.29 16.21 3.36
N PHE A 72 5.19 17.14 3.74
CA PHE A 72 5.27 18.47 3.14
C PHE A 72 5.91 18.45 1.75
N LEU A 73 7.05 17.78 1.60
CA LEU A 73 7.79 17.73 0.35
C LEU A 73 6.96 17.08 -0.77
N PHE A 74 6.35 15.92 -0.49
CA PHE A 74 5.54 15.18 -1.45
C PHE A 74 4.06 15.55 -1.41
N TYR A 75 3.67 16.59 -0.66
CA TYR A 75 2.28 17.01 -0.50
C TYR A 75 1.48 17.09 -1.82
N PRO A 76 1.95 17.77 -2.90
CA PRO A 76 1.13 17.90 -4.10
C PRO A 76 0.82 16.55 -4.75
N TYR A 77 1.78 15.62 -4.72
CA TYR A 77 1.59 14.26 -5.23
C TYR A 77 0.64 13.45 -4.32
N LEU A 78 0.90 13.44 -3.01
CA LEU A 78 0.08 12.71 -2.03
C LEU A 78 -1.37 13.24 -1.99
N ALA A 79 -1.57 14.54 -2.13
CA ALA A 79 -2.90 15.14 -2.21
C ALA A 79 -3.62 14.72 -3.49
N GLY A 80 -2.92 14.71 -4.64
CA GLY A 80 -3.47 14.27 -5.91
C GLY A 80 -3.93 12.80 -5.89
N THR A 81 -3.11 11.89 -5.34
CA THR A 81 -3.45 10.46 -5.25
C THR A 81 -4.63 10.23 -4.31
N ARG A 82 -4.66 10.91 -3.16
CA ARG A 82 -5.79 10.87 -2.22
C ARG A 82 -7.09 11.38 -2.85
N LEU A 83 -7.01 12.46 -3.64
CA LEU A 83 -8.18 13.02 -4.34
C LEU A 83 -8.66 12.07 -5.43
N TYR A 84 -7.75 11.50 -6.20
CA TYR A 84 -8.07 10.52 -7.25
C TYR A 84 -8.83 9.31 -6.70
N VAL A 85 -8.33 8.69 -5.62
CA VAL A 85 -9.00 7.52 -5.00
C VAL A 85 -10.37 7.91 -4.43
N ARG A 86 -10.49 9.08 -3.77
CA ARG A 86 -11.77 9.58 -3.28
C ARG A 86 -12.77 9.81 -4.42
N PHE A 87 -12.32 10.40 -5.52
CA PHE A 87 -13.16 10.64 -6.69
C PHE A 87 -13.67 9.32 -7.28
N ARG A 88 -12.78 8.34 -7.47
CA ARG A 88 -13.16 7.03 -8.01
C ARG A 88 -14.15 6.30 -7.13
N ARG A 89 -13.99 6.38 -5.80
CA ARG A 89 -14.98 5.81 -4.89
C ARG A 89 -16.34 6.52 -4.99
N ARG A 90 -16.35 7.87 -5.01
CA ARG A 90 -17.60 8.63 -5.19
C ARG A 90 -18.31 8.33 -6.51
N ALA A 91 -17.54 8.03 -7.56
CA ALA A 91 -18.07 7.60 -8.85
C ALA A 91 -18.55 6.13 -8.86
N GLY A 92 -18.49 5.40 -7.74
CA GLY A 92 -18.93 4.00 -7.64
C GLY A 92 -18.05 3.02 -8.42
N LEU A 93 -16.83 3.43 -8.80
CA LEU A 93 -15.96 2.63 -9.67
C LEU A 93 -15.23 1.51 -8.93
N GLU A 94 -15.32 1.45 -7.60
CA GLU A 94 -14.57 0.52 -6.77
C GLU A 94 -15.44 0.04 -5.60
N ALA A 95 -15.46 -1.28 -5.39
CA ALA A 95 -16.06 -1.86 -4.20
C ALA A 95 -15.19 -1.50 -2.98
N THR A 96 -15.83 -1.09 -1.88
CA THR A 96 -15.17 -0.76 -0.61
C THR A 96 -14.26 -1.90 -0.16
N TYR A 97 -14.83 -3.10 -0.09
CA TYR A 97 -14.15 -4.37 0.13
C TYR A 97 -14.99 -5.52 -0.43
N THR A 98 -14.40 -6.69 -0.56
CA THR A 98 -15.05 -7.95 -0.92
C THR A 98 -14.42 -9.05 -0.10
N GLU A 99 -15.25 -9.91 0.46
CA GLU A 99 -14.78 -11.12 1.14
C GLU A 99 -14.45 -12.18 0.09
N VAL A 100 -13.22 -12.70 0.13
CA VAL A 100 -12.73 -13.73 -0.79
C VAL A 100 -12.90 -15.11 -0.18
N CYS A 101 -12.63 -15.24 1.11
CA CYS A 101 -12.91 -16.41 1.92
C CYS A 101 -13.20 -15.97 3.36
N ASP A 102 -13.67 -16.90 4.20
CA ASP A 102 -14.03 -16.60 5.59
C ASP A 102 -12.89 -15.86 6.31
N GLY A 103 -13.20 -14.62 6.71
CA GLY A 103 -12.26 -13.73 7.40
C GLY A 103 -11.12 -13.16 6.55
N LEU A 104 -11.18 -13.25 5.21
CA LEU A 104 -10.24 -12.63 4.28
C LEU A 104 -10.94 -11.64 3.37
N PHE A 105 -10.60 -10.37 3.53
CA PHE A 105 -11.18 -9.26 2.80
C PHE A 105 -10.13 -8.61 1.89
N VAL A 106 -10.58 -8.22 0.70
CA VAL A 106 -9.78 -7.50 -0.31
C VAL A 106 -10.52 -6.23 -0.70
N GLY A 107 -9.85 -5.07 -0.68
CA GLY A 107 -10.56 -3.81 -0.95
C GLY A 107 -9.68 -2.59 -1.20
N ALA A 108 -10.35 -1.47 -1.46
CA ALA A 108 -9.71 -0.20 -1.77
C ALA A 108 -9.38 0.57 -0.49
N TRP A 109 -8.43 1.50 -0.57
CA TRP A 109 -7.89 2.23 0.59
C TRP A 109 -8.98 2.77 1.55
N PRO A 110 -9.00 2.34 2.81
CA PRO A 110 -10.02 2.75 3.78
C PRO A 110 -9.74 4.15 4.32
N PHE A 111 -10.47 5.16 3.87
CA PHE A 111 -10.29 6.52 4.38
C PHE A 111 -11.08 6.82 5.67
N GLN A 112 -12.01 5.94 6.04
CA GLN A 112 -12.85 6.04 7.23
C GLN A 112 -13.10 4.64 7.80
N ARG A 113 -13.57 4.57 9.05
CA ARG A 113 -13.84 3.32 9.75
C ARG A 113 -14.91 2.48 9.07
N GLU A 114 -15.89 3.10 8.42
CA GLU A 114 -16.98 2.39 7.72
C GLU A 114 -16.49 1.65 6.47
N HIS A 115 -15.28 1.97 6.00
CA HIS A 115 -14.65 1.26 4.89
C HIS A 115 -13.87 0.03 5.30
N ILE A 116 -13.79 -0.25 6.60
CA ILE A 116 -13.07 -1.38 7.15
C ILE A 116 -14.08 -2.51 7.39
N PRO A 117 -13.75 -3.75 7.00
CA PRO A 117 -14.59 -4.90 7.30
C PRO A 117 -14.90 -5.04 8.80
N PRO A 118 -16.02 -5.67 9.16
CA PRO A 118 -16.35 -5.96 10.55
C PRO A 118 -15.32 -6.92 11.20
N GLY A 119 -15.30 -6.98 12.53
CA GLY A 119 -14.47 -7.93 13.27
C GLY A 119 -13.04 -7.47 13.58
N ASN A 120 -12.76 -6.16 13.49
CA ASN A 120 -11.44 -5.56 13.78
C ASN A 120 -10.29 -6.26 13.02
N PRO A 121 -10.30 -6.21 11.68
CA PRO A 121 -9.34 -6.95 10.88
C PRO A 121 -7.92 -6.42 11.07
N ALA A 122 -6.95 -7.33 10.94
CA ALA A 122 -5.56 -7.00 10.69
C ALA A 122 -5.40 -6.44 9.26
N ILE A 123 -4.83 -5.24 9.15
CA ILE A 123 -4.74 -4.49 7.90
C ILE A 123 -3.38 -4.75 7.24
N LEU A 124 -3.42 -5.25 6.01
CA LEU A 124 -2.27 -5.33 5.11
C LEU A 124 -2.39 -4.25 4.03
N ASP A 125 -1.54 -3.24 4.10
CA ASP A 125 -1.54 -2.08 3.19
C ASP A 125 -0.43 -2.19 2.14
N CYS A 126 -0.82 -2.38 0.88
CA CYS A 126 0.11 -2.46 -0.25
C CYS A 126 0.39 -1.11 -0.92
N THR A 127 -0.15 -0.01 -0.39
CA THR A 127 -0.02 1.34 -0.98
C THR A 127 1.24 2.03 -0.51
N ASN A 128 1.85 2.81 -1.40
CA ASN A 128 2.98 3.66 -1.03
C ASN A 128 2.54 5.10 -0.69
N GLU A 129 1.49 5.57 -1.36
CA GLU A 129 1.09 6.97 -1.42
C GLU A 129 -0.07 7.34 -0.47
N LEU A 130 -0.77 6.35 0.09
CA LEU A 130 -1.94 6.58 0.92
C LEU A 130 -1.62 6.34 2.40
N PRO A 131 -2.04 7.21 3.33
CA PRO A 131 -1.75 7.04 4.74
C PRO A 131 -2.69 6.02 5.39
N ARG A 132 -2.27 5.43 6.51
CA ARG A 132 -3.16 4.67 7.39
C ARG A 132 -4.36 5.52 7.84
N THR A 133 -5.51 4.89 8.00
CA THR A 133 -6.69 5.49 8.62
C THR A 133 -6.40 5.88 10.07
N VAL A 134 -6.57 7.15 10.40
CA VAL A 134 -6.28 7.68 11.74
C VAL A 134 -7.35 7.24 12.74
N GLY A 135 -6.95 7.00 14.00
CA GLY A 135 -7.88 6.71 15.10
C GLY A 135 -8.31 5.24 15.22
N LEU A 136 -7.58 4.33 14.57
CA LEU A 136 -7.87 2.89 14.61
C LEU A 136 -6.64 2.11 15.08
N GLU A 137 -6.77 1.46 16.22
CA GLU A 137 -5.75 0.59 16.81
C GLU A 137 -5.93 -0.85 16.35
N LEU A 138 -5.76 -1.07 15.04
CA LEU A 138 -5.77 -2.40 14.43
C LEU A 138 -4.34 -2.89 14.18
N PRO A 139 -4.08 -4.22 14.21
CA PRO A 139 -2.85 -4.79 13.69
C PRO A 139 -2.66 -4.31 12.26
N TYR A 140 -1.46 -3.85 11.92
CA TYR A 140 -1.22 -3.16 10.66
C TYR A 140 0.18 -3.44 10.15
N LEU A 141 0.27 -3.83 8.88
CA LEU A 141 1.51 -3.98 8.14
C LEU A 141 1.39 -3.25 6.81
N CYS A 142 2.28 -2.31 6.55
CA CYS A 142 2.44 -1.71 5.22
C CYS A 142 3.62 -2.33 4.49
N VAL A 143 3.36 -2.80 3.28
CA VAL A 143 4.34 -3.30 2.32
C VAL A 143 4.25 -2.42 1.08
N PRO A 144 4.96 -1.28 1.06
CA PRO A 144 4.70 -0.22 0.09
C PRO A 144 5.14 -0.66 -1.32
N ALA A 145 4.23 -0.52 -2.28
CA ALA A 145 4.51 -0.71 -3.68
C ALA A 145 3.84 0.38 -4.52
N TRP A 146 4.36 0.64 -5.72
CA TRP A 146 3.70 1.51 -6.67
C TRP A 146 2.47 0.82 -7.25
N ASP A 147 1.39 1.56 -7.49
CA ASP A 147 0.10 1.05 -7.99
C ASP A 147 0.23 0.22 -9.29
N THR A 148 1.24 0.49 -10.13
CA THR A 148 1.51 -0.24 -11.39
C THR A 148 2.63 -1.27 -11.30
N ARG A 149 3.07 -1.65 -10.09
CA ARG A 149 4.20 -2.57 -9.87
C ARG A 149 3.76 -3.80 -9.10
N ALA A 150 4.53 -4.87 -9.20
CA ALA A 150 4.35 -6.02 -8.31
C ALA A 150 5.19 -5.81 -7.04
N LEU A 151 4.80 -6.45 -5.94
CA LEU A 151 5.69 -6.57 -4.78
C LEU A 151 6.89 -7.46 -5.14
N SER A 152 8.00 -7.26 -4.46
CA SER A 152 9.11 -8.22 -4.51
C SER A 152 8.68 -9.55 -3.88
N PRO A 153 9.29 -10.68 -4.28
CA PRO A 153 8.99 -11.99 -3.68
C PRO A 153 9.12 -12.01 -2.16
N GLU A 154 10.14 -11.34 -1.61
CA GLU A 154 10.39 -11.25 -0.16
C GLU A 154 9.29 -10.46 0.55
N SER A 155 8.78 -9.41 -0.11
CA SER A 155 7.69 -8.58 0.38
C SER A 155 6.36 -9.34 0.40
N ILE A 156 6.12 -10.18 -0.62
CA ILE A 156 4.97 -11.09 -0.68
C ILE A 156 5.09 -12.13 0.44
N GLU A 157 6.26 -12.74 0.60
CA GLU A 157 6.49 -13.74 1.65
C GLU A 157 6.26 -13.14 3.05
N LEU A 158 6.78 -11.94 3.32
CA LEU A 158 6.53 -11.21 4.56
C LEU A 158 5.03 -10.96 4.78
N ALA A 159 4.34 -10.46 3.76
CA ALA A 159 2.91 -10.17 3.81
C ALA A 159 2.07 -11.42 4.12
N VAL A 160 2.34 -12.52 3.41
CA VAL A 160 1.66 -13.81 3.59
C VAL A 160 1.92 -14.36 4.99
N ARG A 161 3.18 -14.43 5.42
CA ARG A 161 3.55 -14.92 6.76
C ARG A 161 2.88 -14.10 7.86
N TRP A 162 2.92 -12.77 7.76
CA TRP A 162 2.28 -11.90 8.73
C TRP A 162 0.75 -12.11 8.76
N ALA A 163 0.10 -12.20 7.60
CA ALA A 163 -1.33 -12.46 7.52
C ALA A 163 -1.72 -13.81 8.14
N LEU A 164 -0.93 -14.86 7.92
CA LEU A 164 -1.16 -16.18 8.55
C LEU A 164 -1.08 -16.11 10.07
N VAL A 165 -0.10 -15.37 10.62
CA VAL A 165 0.01 -15.15 12.07
C VAL A 165 -1.24 -14.45 12.61
N GLN A 166 -1.73 -13.40 11.94
CA GLN A 166 -2.94 -12.69 12.37
C GLN A 166 -4.17 -13.60 12.32
N ARG A 167 -4.32 -14.42 11.27
CA ARG A 167 -5.40 -15.41 11.17
C ARG A 167 -5.33 -16.46 12.28
N SER A 168 -4.15 -16.91 12.67
CA SER A 168 -3.97 -17.87 13.78
C SER A 168 -4.41 -17.29 15.14
N GLN A 169 -4.40 -15.96 15.26
CA GLN A 169 -4.90 -15.22 16.42
C GLN A 169 -6.38 -14.84 16.30
N SER A 170 -7.10 -15.45 15.36
CA SER A 170 -8.52 -15.19 15.08
C SER A 170 -8.83 -13.75 14.66
N HIS A 171 -7.84 -13.01 14.16
CA HIS A 171 -8.09 -11.74 13.50
C HIS A 171 -8.44 -11.97 12.03
N PRO A 172 -9.57 -11.43 11.52
CA PRO A 172 -9.79 -11.34 10.09
C PRO A 172 -8.67 -10.54 9.43
N VAL A 173 -8.35 -10.79 8.17
CA VAL A 173 -7.31 -10.06 7.44
C VAL A 173 -7.96 -9.22 6.35
N PHE A 174 -7.62 -7.93 6.32
CA PHE A 174 -8.03 -7.01 5.28
C PHE A 174 -6.82 -6.54 4.48
N ILE A 175 -6.76 -6.98 3.22
CA ILE A 175 -5.71 -6.60 2.28
C ILE A 175 -6.24 -5.48 1.40
N HIS A 176 -5.53 -4.36 1.34
CA HIS A 176 -5.93 -3.26 0.48
C HIS A 176 -4.81 -2.67 -0.35
N CYS A 177 -5.21 -2.13 -1.50
CA CYS A 177 -4.39 -1.27 -2.34
C CYS A 177 -5.17 0.04 -2.57
N ALA A 178 -4.68 0.93 -3.44
CA ALA A 178 -5.37 2.17 -3.76
C ALA A 178 -6.76 1.89 -4.36
N LYS A 179 -6.85 0.88 -5.22
CA LYS A 179 -8.02 0.59 -6.08
C LYS A 179 -8.83 -0.67 -5.71
N GLY A 180 -8.24 -1.54 -4.90
CA GLY A 180 -8.90 -2.67 -4.25
C GLY A 180 -9.20 -3.96 -5.01
N LYS A 181 -9.38 -3.96 -6.33
CA LYS A 181 -9.68 -5.21 -7.09
C LYS A 181 -8.85 -5.43 -8.35
N LEU A 182 -7.96 -4.50 -8.69
CA LEU A 182 -7.23 -4.48 -9.95
C LEU A 182 -5.71 -4.40 -9.77
N SER A 183 -5.22 -4.56 -8.54
CA SER A 183 -3.79 -4.58 -8.30
C SER A 183 -3.35 -6.03 -8.19
N ILE A 184 -2.54 -6.46 -9.16
CA ILE A 184 -1.92 -7.80 -9.25
C ILE A 184 -1.35 -8.25 -7.89
N GLN A 185 -0.85 -7.29 -7.12
CA GLN A 185 -0.32 -7.48 -5.77
C GLN A 185 -1.34 -8.10 -4.80
N VAL A 186 -2.55 -7.54 -4.74
CA VAL A 186 -3.58 -7.95 -3.78
C VAL A 186 -4.15 -9.30 -4.19
N ASP A 187 -4.37 -9.49 -5.49
CA ASP A 187 -4.85 -10.75 -6.03
C ASP A 187 -3.84 -11.87 -5.81
N LEU A 188 -2.54 -11.60 -5.99
CA LEU A 188 -1.48 -12.59 -5.77
C LEU A 188 -1.35 -13.00 -4.30
N ILE A 189 -1.40 -12.05 -3.37
CA ILE A 189 -1.34 -12.36 -1.94
C ILE A 189 -2.60 -13.12 -1.51
N ALA A 190 -3.78 -12.70 -1.97
CA ALA A 190 -5.03 -13.39 -1.67
C ALA A 190 -5.02 -14.82 -2.22
N LEU A 191 -4.51 -15.02 -3.45
CA LEU A 191 -4.37 -16.35 -4.05
C LEU A 191 -3.40 -17.22 -3.25
N PHE A 192 -2.24 -16.69 -2.85
CA PHE A 192 -1.27 -17.41 -2.02
C PHE A 192 -1.88 -17.85 -0.68
N LEU A 193 -2.61 -16.96 -0.01
CA LEU A 193 -3.29 -17.28 1.24
C LEU A 193 -4.36 -18.36 1.05
N LEU A 194 -5.09 -18.31 -0.08
CA LEU A 194 -6.08 -19.32 -0.40
C LEU A 194 -5.44 -20.69 -0.68
N SER A 195 -4.33 -20.72 -1.42
CA SER A 195 -3.58 -21.95 -1.70
C SER A 195 -3.11 -22.61 -0.40
N ILE A 196 -2.51 -21.83 0.52
CA ILE A 196 -2.05 -22.35 1.82
C ILE A 196 -3.23 -22.84 2.66
N GLN A 197 -4.37 -22.12 2.67
CA GLN A 197 -5.54 -22.54 3.41
C GLN A 197 -6.09 -23.89 2.89
N VAL A 198 -6.15 -24.07 1.56
CA VAL A 198 -6.57 -25.33 0.94
C VAL A 198 -5.61 -26.47 1.31
N ASP A 199 -4.29 -26.22 1.28
CA ASP A 199 -3.29 -27.21 1.66
C ASP A 199 -3.40 -27.59 3.14
N LEU A 200 -3.61 -26.62 4.02
CA LEU A 200 -3.80 -26.84 5.46
C LEU A 200 -5.08 -27.62 5.76
N ILE A 201 -6.19 -27.31 5.10
CA ILE A 201 -7.44 -28.08 5.22
C ILE A 201 -7.20 -29.52 4.75
N THR A 202 -6.56 -29.69 3.60
CA THR A 202 -6.24 -31.01 3.04
C THR A 202 -5.33 -31.82 3.98
N LEU A 203 -4.30 -31.18 4.54
CA LEU A 203 -3.40 -31.81 5.52
C LEU A 203 -4.08 -32.12 6.84
N SER A 204 -4.99 -31.26 7.32
CA SER A 204 -5.76 -31.52 8.55
C SER A 204 -6.71 -32.71 8.37
N SER A 205 -7.30 -32.85 7.16
CA SER A 205 -8.15 -34.00 6.81
C SER A 205 -7.36 -35.30 6.61
N LEU A 206 -6.09 -35.24 6.18
CA LEU A 206 -5.28 -36.42 5.87
C LEU A 206 -4.36 -36.85 7.01
N HIS A 207 -3.83 -35.91 7.82
CA HIS A 207 -2.82 -36.20 8.83
C HIS A 207 -2.79 -35.16 9.98
N PRO A 208 -3.69 -35.26 10.98
CA PRO A 208 -3.89 -34.24 12.02
C PRO A 208 -2.63 -33.94 12.85
N SER A 209 -1.74 -34.91 13.10
CA SER A 209 -0.51 -34.68 13.88
C SER A 209 0.59 -33.90 13.14
N ARG A 210 0.51 -33.75 11.81
CA ARG A 210 1.49 -33.00 11.01
C ARG A 210 1.13 -31.51 10.94
N PHE A 211 -0.15 -31.20 11.06
CA PHE A 211 -0.69 -29.84 11.06
C PHE A 211 -0.10 -28.99 12.20
N ASP A 212 -0.06 -29.52 13.42
CA ASP A 212 0.50 -28.83 14.59
C ASP A 212 1.99 -28.50 14.40
N SER A 213 2.75 -29.40 13.75
CA SER A 213 4.17 -29.17 13.47
C SER A 213 4.39 -28.05 12.45
N THR A 214 3.56 -27.95 11.41
CA THR A 214 3.65 -26.89 10.39
C THR A 214 3.27 -25.53 10.98
N LEU A 215 2.22 -25.45 11.80
CA LEU A 215 1.86 -24.24 12.53
C LEU A 215 2.97 -23.81 13.51
N SER A 216 3.59 -24.77 14.21
CA SER A 216 4.72 -24.48 15.11
C SER A 216 5.97 -24.00 14.38
N SER A 217 6.16 -24.35 13.10
CA SER A 217 7.28 -23.87 12.27
C SER A 217 7.11 -22.42 11.79
N LEU A 218 5.88 -21.91 11.83
CA LEU A 218 5.52 -20.52 11.57
C LEU A 218 5.65 -19.63 12.83
N ASN A 219 6.32 -20.13 13.89
CA ASN A 219 6.37 -19.51 15.22
C ASN A 219 6.85 -18.03 15.21
N PRO A 220 6.13 -17.11 15.88
CA PRO A 220 6.44 -15.68 15.95
C PRO A 220 7.79 -15.28 16.59
N SER A 221 8.40 -16.13 17.44
CA SER A 221 9.62 -15.76 18.20
C SER A 221 10.88 -15.55 17.34
N ARG A 222 10.88 -16.02 16.09
CA ARG A 222 11.95 -15.74 15.11
C ARG A 222 11.75 -14.43 14.34
N PHE A 223 10.57 -13.82 14.40
CA PHE A 223 10.20 -12.65 13.60
C PHE A 223 10.48 -11.32 14.30
N ASP A 224 10.31 -11.24 15.63
CA ASP A 224 10.62 -10.02 16.38
C ASP A 224 12.11 -9.67 16.28
N SER A 225 12.99 -10.66 16.20
CA SER A 225 14.43 -10.47 15.99
C SER A 225 14.78 -10.03 14.57
N THR A 226 14.00 -10.42 13.55
CA THR A 226 14.22 -9.98 12.16
C THR A 226 13.62 -8.61 11.88
N LEU A 227 12.46 -8.29 12.47
CA LEU A 227 11.84 -6.96 12.40
C LEU A 227 12.70 -5.90 13.11
N SER A 228 13.27 -6.24 14.27
CA SER A 228 14.21 -5.36 14.98
C SER A 228 15.57 -5.25 14.29
N SER A 229 16.03 -6.27 13.55
CA SER A 229 17.26 -6.19 12.76
C SER A 229 17.10 -5.45 11.42
N LEU A 230 15.89 -5.41 10.85
CA LEU A 230 15.60 -4.72 9.58
C LEU A 230 15.20 -3.25 9.77
N HIS A 231 14.84 -2.85 10.99
CA HIS A 231 14.56 -1.46 11.37
C HIS A 231 15.21 -1.13 12.72
N PRO A 232 16.49 -0.72 12.75
CA PRO A 232 17.04 -0.08 13.94
C PRO A 232 16.31 1.25 14.12
N SER A 233 15.73 1.43 15.31
CA SER A 233 15.17 2.69 15.77
C SER A 233 16.21 3.79 15.65
N THR A 234 16.00 4.68 14.69
CA THR A 234 16.60 6.02 14.65
C THR A 234 15.49 7.04 14.45
#